data_AF-A0A2V6EV43-F1
#
_entry.id   AF-A0A2V6EV43-F1
#
_cell.length_a   1.000
_cell.length_b   1.000
_cell.length_c   1.000
_cell.angle_alpha   90.00
_cell.angle_beta   90.00
_cell.angle_gamma   90.00
#
_symmetry.space_group_name_H-M   'P 1'
#
loop_
_entity.id
_entity.type
_entity.pdbx_description
1 polymer ?
#
loop_
_entity_poly.entity_id
_entity_poly.type
_entity_poly.pdbx_seq_one_letter_code
_entity_poly.pdbx_strand_id
1 'polypeptide(L)'
;MTRAKSEANWRELELFKAMWLRVFQRFRSLAGVKPRLVRLGETGVLIAFLLAPSIWMLSAIPPLWKDVDAYVQVTHPPGIGTILQYGPLYCFVARIPLYLGYIVDCIRLGAPFPTHDFFLHPTLSDSGVFMLLLSQHVALCCSAFHLIAVTSRLFLVRLVLVVIWAANPLFYTFAHCVGSETLSMILLLLVGATGLRIIRHPRRISRKEWVLFGVLLWLCILTRHINALLAALMPLTFFFLSAQRLTMIPFTRSRLLRRWRRLRARQDLQKATVALVIGFSCIALANISLRGLCHAVHIPYEFRVGYTFMWRLKFLATIPPETRDQLLDKVAKNTASPEVKKVISILREAFPEAPNWDVMGFMRMAQALLFAPETKSQEQKFNLVLNRTARAFLYPPENVFLSAVAADF
;
A
#
# COMPACT_ATOMS: atom_id res chain seq x y z
N MET A 1 -0.24 -7.57 -60.86
CA MET A 1 -0.88 -8.35 -59.77
C MET A 1 -0.94 -7.62 -58.41
N THR A 2 -0.66 -6.30 -58.35
CA THR A 2 -0.41 -5.57 -57.08
C THR A 2 -1.44 -4.47 -56.76
N ARG A 3 -2.38 -4.14 -57.66
CA ARG A 3 -3.41 -3.11 -57.42
C ARG A 3 -4.71 -3.69 -56.82
N ALA A 4 -5.12 -4.87 -57.30
CA ALA A 4 -6.33 -5.56 -56.82
C ALA A 4 -6.24 -6.00 -55.34
N LYS A 5 -5.06 -6.41 -54.86
CA LYS A 5 -4.84 -6.79 -53.44
C LYS A 5 -4.93 -5.60 -52.48
N SER A 6 -4.52 -4.41 -52.93
CA SER A 6 -4.61 -3.16 -52.16
C SER A 6 -6.08 -2.73 -52.00
N GLU A 7 -6.87 -2.78 -53.07
CA GLU A 7 -8.28 -2.39 -53.03
C GLU A 7 -9.14 -3.37 -52.21
N ALA A 8 -8.80 -4.67 -52.21
CA ALA A 8 -9.44 -5.66 -51.35
C ALA A 8 -9.23 -5.36 -49.85
N ASN A 9 -7.99 -5.06 -49.44
CA ASN A 9 -7.68 -4.71 -48.04
C ASN A 9 -8.39 -3.43 -47.57
N TRP A 10 -8.55 -2.43 -48.44
CA TRP A 10 -9.27 -1.21 -48.10
C TRP A 10 -10.78 -1.45 -47.94
N ARG A 11 -11.37 -2.32 -48.76
CA ARG A 11 -12.78 -2.71 -48.62
C ARG A 11 -13.04 -3.52 -47.35
N GLU A 12 -12.12 -4.40 -46.97
CA GLU A 12 -12.23 -5.14 -45.70
C GLU A 12 -12.12 -4.23 -44.48
N LEU A 13 -11.24 -3.22 -44.52
CA LEU A 13 -11.12 -2.24 -43.43
C LEU A 13 -12.36 -1.34 -43.31
N GLU A 14 -12.95 -0.93 -44.43
CA GLU A 14 -14.22 -0.20 -44.48
C GLU A 14 -15.39 -1.04 -43.98
N LEU A 15 -15.45 -2.32 -44.36
CA LEU A 15 -16.44 -3.28 -43.86
C LEU A 15 -16.30 -3.51 -42.35
N PHE A 16 -15.07 -3.62 -41.84
CA PHE A 16 -14.80 -3.77 -40.42
C PHE A 16 -15.22 -2.54 -39.62
N LYS A 17 -14.92 -1.33 -40.13
CA LYS A 17 -15.39 -0.07 -39.53
C LYS A 17 -16.91 0.05 -39.56
N ALA A 18 -17.54 -0.28 -40.68
CA ALA A 18 -18.99 -0.23 -40.85
C ALA A 18 -19.71 -1.25 -39.94
N MET A 19 -19.13 -2.45 -39.78
CA MET A 19 -19.62 -3.47 -38.85
C MET A 19 -19.53 -2.99 -37.40
N TRP A 20 -18.39 -2.41 -37.00
CA TRP A 20 -18.23 -1.81 -35.67
C TRP A 20 -19.20 -0.65 -35.42
N LEU A 21 -19.41 0.21 -36.42
CA LEU A 21 -20.40 1.29 -36.36
C LEU A 21 -21.84 0.75 -36.23
N ARG A 22 -22.19 -0.32 -36.93
CA ARG A 22 -23.52 -0.97 -36.82
C ARG A 22 -23.71 -1.67 -35.47
N VAL A 23 -22.68 -2.33 -34.93
CA VAL A 23 -22.70 -2.91 -33.58
C VAL A 23 -22.87 -1.80 -32.53
N PHE A 24 -22.16 -0.69 -32.70
CA PHE A 24 -22.26 0.48 -31.82
C PHE A 24 -23.64 1.15 -31.90
N GLN A 25 -24.23 1.26 -33.10
CA GLN A 25 -25.58 1.78 -33.30
C GLN A 25 -26.67 0.85 -32.74
N ARG A 26 -26.53 -0.47 -32.90
CA ARG A 26 -27.46 -1.46 -32.31
C ARG A 26 -27.40 -1.47 -30.77
N PHE A 27 -26.23 -1.27 -30.19
CA PHE A 27 -26.10 -1.06 -28.74
C PHE A 27 -26.79 0.22 -28.27
N ARG A 28 -26.74 1.28 -29.09
CA ARG A 28 -27.43 2.54 -28.81
C ARG A 28 -28.95 2.42 -28.93
N SER A 29 -29.48 1.55 -29.80
CA SER A 29 -30.92 1.30 -29.94
C SER A 29 -31.51 0.38 -28.87
N LEU A 30 -30.69 -0.49 -28.25
CA LEU A 30 -31.06 -1.26 -27.05
C LEU A 30 -31.26 -0.38 -25.80
N ALA A 31 -30.87 0.90 -25.86
CA ALA A 31 -31.13 1.90 -24.83
C ALA A 31 -32.58 2.46 -24.81
N GLY A 32 -33.53 1.82 -25.50
CA GLY A 32 -34.97 2.08 -25.37
C GLY A 32 -35.57 1.64 -24.03
N VAL A 33 -34.81 0.93 -23.21
CA VAL A 33 -35.11 0.66 -21.79
C VAL A 33 -34.78 1.92 -20.98
N LYS A 34 -35.63 2.31 -20.02
CA LYS A 34 -35.47 3.56 -19.22
C LYS A 34 -33.99 3.79 -18.86
N PRO A 35 -33.42 4.99 -19.09
CA PRO A 35 -31.97 5.25 -18.97
C PRO A 35 -31.39 4.96 -17.57
N ARG A 36 -32.24 4.82 -16.55
CA ARG A 36 -31.85 4.37 -15.20
C ARG A 36 -31.60 2.86 -15.12
N LEU A 37 -32.42 2.04 -15.78
CA LEU A 37 -32.30 0.58 -15.82
C LEU A 37 -31.02 0.16 -16.57
N VAL A 38 -30.70 0.84 -17.69
CA VAL A 38 -29.44 0.60 -18.42
C VAL A 38 -28.22 0.93 -17.55
N ARG A 39 -28.22 2.05 -16.82
CA ARG A 39 -27.12 2.41 -15.90
C ARG A 39 -26.97 1.45 -14.72
N LEU A 40 -28.09 0.93 -14.21
CA LEU A 40 -28.08 -0.09 -13.16
C LEU A 40 -27.51 -1.40 -13.69
N GLY A 41 -27.92 -1.82 -14.89
CA GLY A 41 -27.37 -3.00 -15.57
C GLY A 41 -25.88 -2.89 -15.84
N GLU A 42 -25.42 -1.76 -16.40
CA GLU A 42 -24.00 -1.47 -16.62
C GLU A 42 -23.19 -1.56 -15.32
N THR A 43 -23.70 -0.97 -14.24
CA THR A 43 -23.04 -1.00 -12.93
C THR A 43 -23.00 -2.42 -12.36
N GLY A 44 -24.10 -3.16 -12.48
CA GLY A 44 -24.19 -4.56 -12.06
C GLY A 44 -23.19 -5.45 -12.77
N VAL A 45 -23.03 -5.29 -14.09
CA VAL A 45 -22.02 -6.02 -14.88
C VAL A 45 -20.61 -5.74 -14.36
N LEU A 46 -20.25 -4.47 -14.18
CA LEU A 46 -18.92 -4.10 -13.68
C LEU A 46 -18.64 -4.68 -12.29
N ILE A 47 -19.61 -4.63 -11.39
CA ILE A 47 -19.49 -5.19 -10.04
C ILE A 47 -19.37 -6.72 -10.09
N ALA A 48 -20.15 -7.39 -10.94
CA ALA A 48 -20.10 -8.84 -11.07
C ALA A 48 -18.71 -9.32 -11.51
N PHE A 49 -18.09 -8.67 -12.49
CA PHE A 49 -16.72 -8.98 -12.90
C PHE A 49 -15.69 -8.74 -11.78
N LEU A 50 -15.83 -7.65 -11.02
CA LEU A 50 -14.93 -7.37 -9.89
C LEU A 50 -15.09 -8.37 -8.74
N LEU A 51 -16.32 -8.83 -8.48
CA LEU A 51 -16.64 -9.77 -7.40
C LEU A 51 -16.33 -11.22 -7.76
N ALA A 52 -16.37 -11.61 -9.04
CA ALA A 52 -16.22 -13.02 -9.43
C ALA A 52 -14.93 -13.67 -8.84
N PRO A 53 -13.74 -13.06 -8.91
CA PRO A 53 -12.55 -13.64 -8.29
C PRO A 53 -12.62 -13.64 -6.75
N SER A 54 -13.23 -12.62 -6.13
CA SER A 54 -13.45 -12.59 -4.68
C SER A 54 -14.37 -13.70 -4.19
N ILE A 55 -15.46 -13.96 -4.93
CA ILE A 55 -16.40 -15.05 -4.62
C ILE A 55 -15.69 -16.39 -4.72
N TRP A 56 -14.91 -16.60 -5.77
CA TRP A 56 -14.12 -17.82 -5.95
C TRP A 56 -13.07 -17.99 -4.83
N MET A 57 -12.33 -16.94 -4.46
CA MET A 57 -11.36 -17.01 -3.36
C MET A 57 -12.05 -17.36 -2.04
N LEU A 58 -13.14 -16.68 -1.69
CA LEU A 58 -13.89 -16.92 -0.44
C LEU A 58 -14.54 -18.31 -0.39
N SER A 59 -14.83 -18.94 -1.54
CA SER A 59 -15.45 -20.27 -1.59
C SER A 59 -14.46 -21.42 -1.72
N ALA A 60 -13.31 -21.21 -2.35
CA ALA A 60 -12.38 -22.28 -2.71
C ALA A 60 -11.08 -22.26 -1.90
N ILE A 61 -10.67 -21.11 -1.37
CA ILE A 61 -9.36 -20.92 -0.75
C ILE A 61 -9.54 -20.72 0.77
N PRO A 62 -8.79 -21.44 1.61
CA PRO A 62 -8.77 -21.17 3.05
C PRO A 62 -8.05 -19.85 3.34
N PRO A 63 -8.36 -19.20 4.48
CA PRO A 63 -7.71 -17.96 4.90
C PRO A 63 -6.19 -18.03 4.81
N LEU A 64 -5.58 -17.06 4.14
CA LEU A 64 -4.13 -16.98 4.01
C LEU A 64 -3.55 -16.22 5.21
N TRP A 65 -2.76 -16.93 6.01
CA TRP A 65 -2.05 -16.35 7.15
C TRP A 65 -0.62 -16.02 6.75
N LYS A 66 -0.24 -14.75 6.90
CA LYS A 66 1.14 -14.30 6.74
C LYS A 66 1.92 -14.57 8.04
N ASP A 67 2.09 -15.86 8.33
CA ASP A 67 2.79 -16.42 9.50
C ASP A 67 2.42 -15.73 10.83
N VAL A 68 3.39 -15.65 11.74
CA VAL A 68 3.28 -15.05 13.08
C VAL A 68 2.87 -13.57 13.01
N ASP A 69 3.25 -12.85 11.95
CA ASP A 69 2.99 -11.42 11.80
C ASP A 69 1.48 -11.12 11.72
N ALA A 70 0.74 -11.93 10.97
CA ALA A 70 -0.71 -11.79 10.83
C ALA A 70 -1.43 -12.02 12.16
N TYR A 71 -1.01 -13.05 12.90
CA TYR A 71 -1.54 -13.36 14.22
C TYR A 71 -1.30 -12.19 15.17
N VAL A 72 -0.05 -11.73 15.31
CA VAL A 72 0.30 -10.60 16.18
C VAL A 72 -0.50 -9.34 15.84
N GLN A 73 -0.70 -9.06 14.55
CA GLN A 73 -1.47 -7.88 14.14
C GLN A 73 -2.90 -7.88 14.66
N VAL A 74 -3.57 -9.03 14.68
CA VAL A 74 -5.00 -9.11 15.00
C VAL A 74 -5.31 -9.59 16.41
N THR A 75 -4.40 -10.31 17.09
CA THR A 75 -4.66 -10.90 18.42
C THR A 75 -3.93 -10.23 19.59
N HIS A 76 -2.79 -9.59 19.36
CA HIS A 76 -2.03 -9.03 20.48
C HIS A 76 -2.67 -7.74 21.02
N PRO A 77 -2.55 -7.46 22.33
CA PRO A 77 -2.99 -6.20 22.88
C PRO A 77 -2.24 -5.00 22.27
N PRO A 78 -2.75 -3.76 22.47
CA PRO A 78 -2.01 -2.56 22.08
C PRO A 78 -0.62 -2.57 22.71
N GLY A 79 0.42 -2.47 21.88
CA GLY A 79 1.79 -2.58 22.32
C GLY A 79 2.76 -2.35 21.18
N ILE A 80 4.02 -2.72 21.40
CA ILE A 80 5.08 -2.38 20.46
C ILE A 80 4.86 -3.02 19.07
N GLY A 81 4.41 -4.27 19.03
CA GLY A 81 4.10 -4.98 17.77
C GLY A 81 2.95 -4.32 17.00
N THR A 82 1.85 -4.01 17.68
CA THR A 82 0.62 -3.50 17.06
C THR A 82 0.65 -1.99 16.78
N ILE A 83 1.49 -1.22 17.48
CA ILE A 83 1.58 0.25 17.28
C ILE A 83 2.81 0.64 16.45
N LEU A 84 4.00 0.14 16.79
CA LEU A 84 5.26 0.62 16.18
C LEU A 84 5.72 -0.24 15.01
N GLN A 85 5.52 -1.57 15.07
CA GLN A 85 6.02 -2.50 14.06
C GLN A 85 5.10 -2.62 12.84
N TYR A 86 3.81 -2.96 13.03
CA TYR A 86 2.90 -3.26 11.92
C TYR A 86 2.00 -2.09 11.47
N GLY A 87 2.04 -0.95 12.16
CA GLY A 87 1.15 0.18 11.93
C GLY A 87 -0.22 -0.03 12.58
N PRO A 88 -0.71 0.93 13.38
CA PRO A 88 -1.84 0.70 14.28
C PRO A 88 -3.18 0.50 13.56
N LEU A 89 -3.37 1.08 12.38
CA LEU A 89 -4.71 1.16 11.82
C LEU A 89 -5.31 -0.22 11.52
N TYR A 90 -4.54 -1.10 10.87
CA TYR A 90 -5.03 -2.44 10.57
C TYR A 90 -5.24 -3.26 11.86
N CYS A 91 -4.29 -3.19 12.79
CA CYS A 91 -4.34 -3.94 14.05
C CYS A 91 -5.60 -3.67 14.87
N PHE A 92 -6.15 -2.45 14.80
CA PHE A 92 -7.38 -2.10 15.52
C PHE A 92 -8.63 -2.22 14.66
N VAL A 93 -8.60 -1.81 13.40
CA VAL A 93 -9.78 -1.86 12.52
C VAL A 93 -10.17 -3.29 12.20
N ALA A 94 -9.21 -4.21 12.05
CA ALA A 94 -9.48 -5.63 11.79
C ALA A 94 -10.28 -6.30 12.93
N ARG A 95 -10.23 -5.76 14.16
CA ARG A 95 -11.00 -6.28 15.30
C ARG A 95 -12.51 -6.10 15.13
N ILE A 96 -12.95 -5.11 14.34
CA ILE A 96 -14.37 -4.86 14.10
C ILE A 96 -15.04 -6.04 13.38
N PRO A 97 -14.59 -6.47 12.18
CA PRO A 97 -15.19 -7.64 11.53
C PRO A 97 -14.94 -8.95 12.32
N LEU A 98 -13.82 -9.09 13.02
CA LEU A 98 -13.59 -10.22 13.92
C LEU A 98 -14.66 -10.29 15.02
N TYR A 99 -14.94 -9.16 15.68
CA TYR A 99 -15.98 -9.04 16.70
C TYR A 99 -17.37 -9.38 16.15
N LEU A 100 -17.71 -8.87 14.97
CA LEU A 100 -18.99 -9.15 14.32
C LEU A 100 -19.16 -10.63 14.00
N GLY A 101 -18.11 -11.29 13.50
CA GLY A 101 -18.16 -12.73 13.25
C GLY A 101 -18.23 -13.55 14.54
N TYR A 102 -17.53 -13.14 15.60
CA TYR A 102 -17.62 -13.78 16.91
C TYR A 102 -19.02 -13.68 17.54
N ILE A 103 -19.71 -12.55 17.37
CA ILE A 103 -21.12 -12.43 17.79
C ILE A 103 -22.01 -13.47 17.10
N VAL A 104 -21.78 -13.75 15.81
CA VAL A 104 -22.55 -14.77 15.08
C VAL A 104 -22.38 -16.14 15.73
N ASP A 105 -21.16 -16.47 16.18
CA ASP A 105 -20.90 -17.72 16.90
C ASP A 105 -21.59 -17.73 18.27
N CYS A 106 -21.53 -16.64 19.03
CA CYS A 106 -22.26 -16.52 20.30
C CYS A 106 -23.76 -16.73 20.13
N ILE A 107 -24.37 -16.14 19.10
CA ILE A 107 -25.80 -16.31 18.78
C ILE A 107 -26.10 -17.78 18.46
N ARG A 108 -25.27 -18.44 17.66
CA ARG A 108 -25.46 -19.85 17.29
C ARG A 108 -25.34 -20.79 18.49
N LEU A 109 -24.46 -20.48 19.44
CA LEU A 109 -24.17 -21.30 20.61
C LEU A 109 -25.01 -20.93 21.84
N GLY A 110 -25.83 -19.88 21.78
CA GLY A 110 -26.56 -19.37 22.95
C GLY A 110 -25.63 -18.82 24.05
N ALA A 111 -24.41 -18.40 23.69
CA ALA A 111 -23.41 -17.89 24.61
C ALA A 111 -23.56 -16.38 24.86
N PRO A 112 -23.09 -15.85 26.00
CA PRO A 112 -23.09 -14.41 26.24
C PRO A 112 -22.25 -13.67 25.19
N PHE A 113 -22.66 -12.44 24.87
CA PHE A 113 -21.92 -11.61 23.93
C PHE A 113 -20.57 -11.17 24.51
N PRO A 114 -19.55 -11.03 23.65
CA PRO A 114 -18.26 -10.47 24.05
C PRO A 114 -18.42 -9.06 24.64
N THR A 115 -17.67 -8.78 25.70
CA THR A 115 -17.57 -7.43 26.27
C THR A 115 -16.58 -6.58 25.45
N HIS A 116 -16.40 -5.32 25.85
CA HIS A 116 -15.39 -4.44 25.27
C HIS A 116 -13.95 -4.99 25.36
N ASP A 117 -13.70 -5.94 26.27
CA ASP A 117 -12.40 -6.59 26.44
C ASP A 117 -11.94 -7.36 25.18
N PHE A 118 -12.87 -7.76 24.31
CA PHE A 118 -12.54 -8.35 23.00
C PHE A 118 -11.63 -7.44 22.18
N PHE A 119 -11.78 -6.11 22.27
CA PHE A 119 -10.93 -5.19 21.53
C PHE A 119 -9.53 -5.04 22.11
N LEU A 120 -9.24 -5.59 23.29
CA LEU A 120 -7.91 -5.71 23.87
C LEU A 120 -7.34 -7.12 23.64
N HIS A 121 -8.19 -8.13 23.82
CA HIS A 121 -7.86 -9.55 23.72
C HIS A 121 -8.87 -10.27 22.81
N PRO A 122 -8.76 -10.09 21.48
CA PRO A 122 -9.75 -10.65 20.57
C PRO A 122 -9.57 -12.16 20.44
N THR A 123 -10.68 -12.87 20.56
CA THR A 123 -10.77 -14.31 20.29
C THR A 123 -10.91 -14.54 18.79
N LEU A 124 -10.04 -15.37 18.22
CA LEU A 124 -10.20 -15.80 16.83
C LEU A 124 -11.23 -16.92 16.76
N SER A 125 -12.24 -16.72 15.91
CA SER A 125 -13.19 -17.75 15.52
C SER A 125 -13.30 -17.84 14.00
N ASP A 126 -13.77 -18.96 13.49
CA ASP A 126 -13.93 -19.17 12.04
C ASP A 126 -14.86 -18.13 11.41
N SER A 127 -15.99 -17.82 12.07
CA SER A 127 -16.90 -16.77 11.60
C SER A 127 -16.25 -15.38 11.69
N GLY A 128 -15.43 -15.13 12.71
CA GLY A 128 -14.63 -13.91 12.84
C GLY A 128 -13.67 -13.71 11.66
N VAL A 129 -12.84 -14.72 11.39
CA VAL A 129 -11.87 -14.70 10.29
C VAL A 129 -12.58 -14.58 8.95
N PHE A 130 -13.67 -15.32 8.74
CA PHE A 130 -14.49 -15.20 7.54
C PHE A 130 -15.05 -13.78 7.35
N MET A 131 -15.61 -13.17 8.40
CA MET A 131 -16.11 -11.80 8.34
C MET A 131 -15.01 -10.78 8.04
N LEU A 132 -13.80 -11.00 8.56
CA LEU A 132 -12.63 -10.17 8.23
C LEU A 132 -12.34 -10.24 6.73
N LEU A 133 -12.16 -11.45 6.17
CA LEU A 133 -11.88 -11.62 4.75
C LEU A 133 -13.02 -11.08 3.88
N LEU A 134 -14.28 -11.37 4.23
CA LEU A 134 -15.44 -10.86 3.52
C LEU A 134 -15.43 -9.32 3.47
N SER A 135 -15.17 -8.67 4.61
CA SER A 135 -15.09 -7.21 4.69
C SER A 135 -13.97 -6.64 3.82
N GLN A 136 -12.81 -7.31 3.77
CA GLN A 136 -11.68 -6.93 2.93
C GLN A 136 -12.01 -7.05 1.44
N HIS A 137 -12.61 -8.16 1.01
CA HIS A 137 -13.03 -8.37 -0.38
C HIS A 137 -14.10 -7.37 -0.83
N VAL A 138 -15.09 -7.08 0.04
CA VAL A 138 -16.12 -6.07 -0.24
C VAL A 138 -15.50 -4.68 -0.36
N ALA A 139 -14.61 -4.30 0.57
CA ALA A 139 -13.92 -3.01 0.54
C ALA A 139 -12.99 -2.87 -0.68
N LEU A 140 -12.29 -3.95 -1.08
CA LEU A 140 -11.51 -3.99 -2.32
C LEU A 140 -12.41 -3.75 -3.55
N CYS A 141 -13.54 -4.47 -3.65
CA CYS A 141 -14.47 -4.29 -4.76
C CYS A 141 -15.00 -2.85 -4.83
N CYS A 142 -15.44 -2.30 -3.70
CA CYS A 142 -15.96 -0.93 -3.62
C CYS A 142 -14.90 0.11 -4.00
N SER A 143 -13.67 -0.02 -3.51
CA SER A 143 -12.58 0.91 -3.80
C SER A 143 -12.09 0.82 -5.26
N ALA A 144 -11.95 -0.39 -5.80
CA ALA A 144 -11.61 -0.62 -7.20
C ALA A 144 -12.70 -0.08 -8.15
N PHE A 145 -13.97 -0.40 -7.87
CA PHE A 145 -15.09 0.14 -8.63
C PHE A 145 -15.11 1.67 -8.60
N HIS A 146 -14.90 2.27 -7.43
CA HIS A 146 -14.84 3.72 -7.29
C HIS A 146 -13.71 4.34 -8.13
N LEU A 147 -12.50 3.79 -8.06
CA LEU A 147 -11.36 4.24 -8.87
C LEU A 147 -11.66 4.16 -10.38
N ILE A 148 -12.20 3.04 -10.84
CA ILE A 148 -12.56 2.82 -12.26
C ILE A 148 -13.65 3.81 -12.69
N ALA A 149 -14.65 4.03 -11.84
CA ALA A 149 -15.73 4.98 -12.10
C ALA A 149 -15.23 6.43 -12.22
N VAL A 150 -14.23 6.82 -11.41
CA VAL A 150 -13.58 8.14 -11.50
C VAL A 150 -12.68 8.22 -12.74
N THR A 151 -12.08 7.10 -13.18
CA THR A 151 -11.11 7.02 -14.28
C THR A 151 -11.72 7.19 -15.67
N SER A 152 -12.95 6.77 -15.91
CA SER A 152 -13.62 7.05 -17.19
C SER A 152 -15.11 7.21 -17.02
N ARG A 153 -15.76 7.90 -17.95
CA ARG A 153 -17.23 7.92 -18.08
C ARG A 153 -17.74 6.93 -19.12
N LEU A 154 -16.85 6.41 -19.97
CA LEU A 154 -17.20 5.50 -21.05
C LEU A 154 -17.32 4.08 -20.49
N PHE A 155 -18.47 3.44 -20.70
CA PHE A 155 -18.75 2.08 -20.22
C PHE A 155 -17.70 1.08 -20.72
N LEU A 156 -17.38 1.07 -22.02
CA LEU A 156 -16.39 0.16 -22.59
C LEU A 156 -15.00 0.30 -21.95
N VAL A 157 -14.57 1.53 -21.66
CA VAL A 157 -13.29 1.76 -20.97
C VAL A 157 -13.34 1.21 -19.55
N ARG A 158 -14.45 1.39 -18.82
CA ARG A 158 -14.63 0.82 -17.48
C ARG A 158 -14.65 -0.71 -17.52
N LEU A 159 -15.30 -1.29 -18.52
CA LEU A 159 -15.36 -2.74 -18.71
C LEU A 159 -13.96 -3.30 -18.94
N VAL A 160 -13.17 -2.70 -19.84
CA VAL A 160 -11.77 -3.09 -20.07
C VAL A 160 -10.95 -2.98 -18.78
N LEU A 161 -11.07 -1.87 -18.04
CA LEU A 161 -10.36 -1.70 -16.77
C LEU A 161 -10.76 -2.74 -15.72
N VAL A 162 -12.04 -3.07 -15.62
CA VAL A 162 -12.54 -4.11 -14.70
C VAL A 162 -12.02 -5.48 -15.10
N VAL A 163 -12.01 -5.82 -16.39
CA VAL A 163 -11.47 -7.10 -16.87
C VAL A 163 -9.98 -7.21 -16.57
N ILE A 164 -9.20 -6.16 -16.84
CA ILE A 164 -7.76 -6.12 -16.50
C ILE A 164 -7.55 -6.25 -14.99
N TRP A 165 -8.39 -5.60 -14.19
CA TRP A 165 -8.34 -5.69 -12.73
C TRP A 165 -8.65 -7.10 -12.24
N ALA A 166 -9.74 -7.69 -12.72
CA ALA A 166 -10.19 -9.03 -12.35
C ALA A 166 -9.19 -10.12 -12.76
N ALA A 167 -8.45 -9.90 -13.85
CA ALA A 167 -7.39 -10.79 -14.31
C ALA A 167 -6.11 -10.73 -13.47
N ASN A 168 -5.98 -9.81 -12.51
CA ASN A 168 -4.81 -9.70 -11.65
C ASN A 168 -5.05 -10.41 -10.30
N PRO A 169 -4.54 -11.64 -10.11
CA PRO A 169 -4.82 -12.43 -8.90
C PRO A 169 -4.20 -11.80 -7.64
N LEU A 170 -3.14 -10.99 -7.76
CA LEU A 170 -2.42 -10.45 -6.62
C LEU A 170 -3.33 -9.62 -5.70
N PHE A 171 -4.22 -8.79 -6.26
CA PHE A 171 -5.15 -7.99 -5.46
C PHE A 171 -6.09 -8.86 -4.62
N TYR A 172 -6.57 -9.95 -5.19
CA TYR A 172 -7.48 -10.88 -4.51
C TYR A 172 -6.75 -11.74 -3.49
N THR A 173 -5.52 -12.17 -3.79
CA THR A 173 -4.68 -12.88 -2.81
C THR A 173 -4.36 -11.99 -1.62
N PHE A 174 -4.02 -10.71 -1.83
CA PHE A 174 -3.86 -9.77 -0.72
C PHE A 174 -5.15 -9.62 0.06
N ALA A 175 -6.30 -9.40 -0.59
CA ALA A 175 -7.60 -9.31 0.10
C ALA A 175 -8.01 -10.57 0.86
N HIS A 176 -7.45 -11.73 0.51
CA HIS A 176 -7.66 -12.99 1.18
C HIS A 176 -6.60 -13.29 2.26
N CYS A 177 -5.57 -12.44 2.36
CA CYS A 177 -4.55 -12.51 3.40
C CYS A 177 -4.95 -11.68 4.63
N VAL A 178 -4.79 -12.27 5.81
CA VAL A 178 -4.86 -11.53 7.08
C VAL A 178 -3.58 -10.70 7.21
N GLY A 179 -3.64 -9.40 6.89
CA GLY A 179 -2.49 -8.50 7.00
C GLY A 179 -2.77 -7.05 6.65
N SER A 180 -1.93 -6.16 7.18
CA SER A 180 -1.98 -4.70 6.95
C SER A 180 -1.89 -4.29 5.48
N GLU A 181 -1.28 -5.13 4.63
CA GLU A 181 -1.15 -4.90 3.19
C GLU A 181 -2.51 -4.69 2.51
N THR A 182 -3.52 -5.43 2.96
CA THR A 182 -4.87 -5.39 2.39
C THR A 182 -5.53 -4.04 2.62
N LEU A 183 -5.55 -3.58 3.86
CA LEU A 183 -6.12 -2.27 4.20
C LEU A 183 -5.30 -1.13 3.57
N SER A 184 -3.97 -1.27 3.54
CA SER A 184 -3.08 -0.34 2.84
C SER A 184 -3.45 -0.22 1.36
N MET A 185 -3.68 -1.34 0.66
CA MET A 185 -4.09 -1.37 -0.73
C MET A 185 -5.45 -0.69 -0.93
N ILE A 186 -6.47 -1.03 -0.15
CA ILE A 186 -7.81 -0.44 -0.24
C ILE A 186 -7.74 1.09 -0.07
N LEU A 187 -7.00 1.56 0.94
CA LEU A 187 -6.81 3.00 1.17
C LEU A 187 -6.04 3.67 0.02
N LEU A 188 -5.01 3.01 -0.52
CA LEU A 188 -4.26 3.52 -1.67
C LEU A 188 -5.16 3.73 -2.89
N LEU A 189 -6.10 2.82 -3.15
CA LEU A 189 -7.08 2.98 -4.24
C LEU A 189 -8.01 4.17 -4.01
N LEU A 190 -8.46 4.37 -2.77
CA LEU A 190 -9.30 5.52 -2.40
C LEU A 190 -8.54 6.85 -2.48
N VAL A 191 -7.26 6.87 -2.05
CA VAL A 191 -6.34 8.01 -2.22
C VAL A 191 -6.17 8.33 -3.69
N GLY A 192 -5.90 7.31 -4.52
CA GLY A 192 -5.74 7.45 -5.98
C GLY A 192 -7.01 7.97 -6.65
N ALA A 193 -8.18 7.43 -6.29
CA ALA A 193 -9.46 7.85 -6.84
C ALA A 193 -9.77 9.31 -6.48
N THR A 194 -9.61 9.68 -5.21
CA THR A 194 -9.82 11.05 -4.73
C THR A 194 -8.83 12.02 -5.36
N GLY A 195 -7.55 11.64 -5.45
CA GLY A 195 -6.53 12.45 -6.12
C GLY A 195 -6.82 12.67 -7.60
N LEU A 196 -7.25 11.62 -8.31
CA LEU A 196 -7.66 11.73 -9.71
C LEU A 196 -8.86 12.66 -9.89
N ARG A 197 -9.83 12.62 -8.97
CA ARG A 197 -10.98 13.51 -8.96
C ARG A 197 -10.55 14.97 -8.79
N ILE A 198 -9.66 15.25 -7.83
CA ILE A 198 -9.06 16.58 -7.62
C ILE A 198 -8.36 17.08 -8.90
N ILE A 199 -7.57 16.23 -9.55
CA ILE A 199 -6.85 16.58 -10.80
C ILE A 199 -7.83 16.89 -11.94
N ARG A 200 -8.90 16.09 -12.08
CA ARG A 200 -9.90 16.21 -13.16
C ARG A 200 -10.86 17.37 -13.02
N HIS A 201 -10.98 18.00 -11.84
CA HIS A 201 -11.85 19.14 -11.61
C HIS A 201 -11.06 20.47 -11.51
N PRO A 202 -10.56 21.01 -12.63
CA PRO A 202 -9.58 22.11 -12.60
C PRO A 202 -10.14 23.45 -12.10
N ARG A 203 -11.44 23.71 -12.26
CA ARG A 203 -12.04 25.04 -12.03
C ARG A 203 -12.44 25.31 -10.58
N ARG A 204 -12.93 24.31 -9.84
CA ARG A 204 -13.31 24.47 -8.42
C ARG A 204 -13.25 23.11 -7.73
N ILE A 205 -12.17 22.88 -6.99
CA ILE A 205 -12.05 21.69 -6.13
C ILE A 205 -12.77 22.02 -4.83
N SER A 206 -13.68 21.13 -4.40
CA SER A 206 -14.36 21.30 -3.12
C SER A 206 -13.36 21.12 -1.97
N ARG A 207 -13.46 21.93 -0.91
CA ARG A 207 -12.67 21.73 0.33
C ARG A 207 -12.87 20.31 0.88
N LYS A 208 -14.06 19.73 0.69
CA LYS A 208 -14.39 18.36 1.12
C LYS A 208 -13.49 17.31 0.46
N GLU A 209 -13.10 17.51 -0.81
CA GLU A 209 -12.22 16.57 -1.53
C GLU A 209 -10.80 16.60 -0.96
N TRP A 210 -10.29 17.80 -0.64
CA TRP A 210 -8.97 17.96 -0.02
C TRP A 210 -8.93 17.38 1.40
N VAL A 211 -9.99 17.59 2.18
CA VAL A 211 -10.13 16.98 3.51
C VAL A 211 -10.19 15.46 3.40
N LEU A 212 -11.02 14.92 2.50
CA LEU A 212 -11.11 13.48 2.27
C LEU A 212 -9.76 12.89 1.84
N PHE A 213 -9.06 13.57 0.92
CA PHE A 213 -7.72 13.17 0.50
C PHE A 213 -6.74 13.12 1.68
N GLY A 214 -6.73 14.16 2.52
CA GLY A 214 -5.88 14.22 3.71
C GLY A 214 -6.20 13.14 4.74
N VAL A 215 -7.48 12.88 5.01
CA VAL A 215 -7.92 11.81 5.92
C VAL A 215 -7.49 10.45 5.40
N LEU A 216 -7.76 10.16 4.12
CA LEU A 216 -7.37 8.88 3.50
C LEU A 216 -5.85 8.70 3.49
N LEU A 217 -5.09 9.76 3.19
CA LEU A 217 -3.63 9.72 3.21
C LEU A 217 -3.09 9.47 4.62
N TRP A 218 -3.62 10.17 5.64
CA TRP A 218 -3.25 9.97 7.03
C TRP A 218 -3.53 8.52 7.49
N LEU A 219 -4.73 8.00 7.22
CA LEU A 219 -5.08 6.60 7.50
C LEU A 219 -4.15 5.63 6.77
N CYS A 220 -3.82 5.91 5.50
CA CYS A 220 -2.91 5.08 4.72
C CYS A 220 -1.50 5.04 5.35
N ILE A 221 -0.98 6.17 5.84
CA ILE A 221 0.31 6.21 6.57
C ILE A 221 0.25 5.37 7.85
N LEU A 222 -0.88 5.39 8.57
CA LEU A 222 -1.07 4.58 9.78
C LEU A 222 -1.20 3.07 9.52
N THR A 223 -1.38 2.63 8.27
CA THR A 223 -1.27 1.20 7.94
C THR A 223 0.18 0.77 7.77
N ARG A 224 1.00 1.55 7.06
CA ARG A 224 2.41 1.22 6.80
C ARG A 224 3.22 2.50 6.64
N HIS A 225 4.38 2.56 7.27
CA HIS A 225 5.27 3.73 7.23
C HIS A 225 5.71 4.11 5.79
N ILE A 226 5.86 3.13 4.90
CA ILE A 226 6.22 3.37 3.48
C ILE A 226 5.18 4.21 2.74
N ASN A 227 3.92 4.21 3.18
CA ASN A 227 2.88 5.01 2.57
C ASN A 227 3.08 6.52 2.79
N ALA A 228 3.99 6.94 3.67
CA ALA A 228 4.41 8.34 3.78
C ALA A 228 4.96 8.88 2.45
N LEU A 229 5.51 8.02 1.59
CA LEU A 229 5.96 8.40 0.24
C LEU A 229 4.82 8.87 -0.66
N LEU A 230 3.57 8.42 -0.41
CA LEU A 230 2.39 8.86 -1.17
C LEU A 230 2.13 10.38 -1.02
N ALA A 231 2.62 10.99 0.07
CA ALA A 231 2.53 12.43 0.29
C ALA A 231 3.24 13.24 -0.81
N ALA A 232 4.25 12.67 -1.48
CA ALA A 232 4.96 13.31 -2.58
C ALA A 232 4.24 13.20 -3.93
N LEU A 233 3.39 12.18 -4.12
CA LEU A 233 2.82 11.84 -5.42
C LEU A 233 1.96 12.95 -6.02
N MET A 234 1.03 13.51 -5.23
CA MET A 234 0.13 14.57 -5.69
C MET A 234 0.85 15.91 -5.95
N PRO A 235 1.74 16.40 -5.07
CA PRO A 235 2.60 17.54 -5.37
C PRO A 235 3.38 17.39 -6.67
N LEU A 236 4.04 16.23 -6.85
CA LEU A 236 4.81 15.93 -8.06
C LEU A 236 3.92 15.93 -9.30
N THR A 237 2.71 15.37 -9.21
CA THR A 237 1.76 15.38 -10.33
C THR A 237 1.40 16.81 -10.76
N PHE A 238 1.09 17.70 -9.82
CA PHE A 238 0.80 19.09 -10.15
C PHE A 238 2.04 19.85 -10.64
N PHE A 239 3.21 19.55 -10.10
CA PHE A 239 4.48 20.10 -10.57
C PHE A 239 4.75 19.71 -12.03
N PHE A 240 4.62 18.43 -12.39
CA PHE A 240 4.79 17.96 -13.76
C PHE A 240 3.74 18.53 -14.71
N LEU A 241 2.47 18.63 -14.29
CA LEU A 241 1.43 19.29 -15.09
C LEU A 241 1.75 20.77 -15.35
N SER A 242 2.28 21.47 -14.35
CA SER A 242 2.73 22.85 -14.49
C SER A 242 3.91 22.96 -15.45
N ALA A 243 4.94 22.13 -15.28
CA ALA A 243 6.12 22.08 -16.13
C ALA A 243 5.76 21.76 -17.58
N GLN A 244 4.88 20.79 -17.84
CA GLN A 244 4.37 20.46 -19.16
C GLN A 244 3.65 21.64 -19.81
N ARG A 245 2.86 22.40 -19.05
CA ARG A 245 2.16 23.57 -19.58
C ARG A 245 3.11 24.72 -19.89
N LEU A 246 4.16 24.90 -19.08
CA LEU A 246 5.17 25.94 -19.28
C LEU A 246 6.07 25.63 -20.49
N THR A 247 6.53 24.38 -20.63
CA THR A 247 7.36 23.94 -21.77
C THR A 247 6.63 24.05 -23.12
N MET A 248 5.30 23.94 -23.12
CA MET A 248 4.49 24.09 -24.33
C MET A 248 4.20 25.56 -24.72
N ILE A 249 4.55 26.55 -23.90
CA ILE A 249 4.30 27.98 -24.18
C ILE A 249 4.97 28.48 -25.47
N PRO A 250 6.26 28.20 -25.73
CA PRO A 250 6.95 28.66 -26.94
C PRO A 250 6.27 28.16 -28.23
N PHE A 251 5.77 26.93 -28.21
CA PHE A 251 5.08 26.28 -29.34
C PHE A 251 3.64 26.78 -29.54
N THR A 252 3.13 27.63 -28.66
CA THR A 252 1.76 28.14 -28.75
C THR A 252 1.73 29.45 -29.54
N ARG A 253 1.12 29.44 -30.73
CA ARG A 253 1.02 30.62 -31.63
C ARG A 253 0.08 31.72 -31.12
N SER A 254 -0.99 31.37 -30.39
CA SER A 254 -1.98 32.34 -29.90
C SER A 254 -1.57 32.97 -28.56
N ARG A 255 -1.60 34.32 -28.48
CA ARG A 255 -1.39 35.09 -27.24
C ARG A 255 -2.39 34.73 -26.14
N LEU A 256 -3.66 34.49 -26.50
CA LEU A 256 -4.72 34.10 -25.56
C LEU A 256 -4.44 32.71 -24.96
N LEU A 257 -4.09 31.74 -25.81
CA LEU A 257 -3.75 30.39 -25.35
C LEU A 257 -2.48 30.41 -24.48
N ARG A 258 -1.49 31.26 -24.80
CA ARG A 258 -0.29 31.45 -23.99
C ARG A 258 -0.61 32.01 -22.60
N ARG A 259 -1.43 33.06 -22.52
CA ARG A 259 -1.89 33.64 -21.25
C ARG A 259 -2.67 32.62 -20.42
N TRP A 260 -3.56 31.88 -21.06
CA TRP A 260 -4.35 30.83 -20.42
C TRP A 260 -3.48 29.70 -19.85
N ARG A 261 -2.50 29.21 -20.62
CA ARG A 261 -1.53 28.20 -20.15
C ARG A 261 -0.73 28.68 -18.94
N ARG A 262 -0.26 29.93 -18.93
CA ARG A 262 0.46 30.52 -17.77
C ARG A 262 -0.42 30.57 -16.53
N LEU A 263 -1.66 31.04 -16.66
CA LEU A 263 -2.61 31.08 -15.54
C LEU A 263 -2.87 29.67 -14.98
N ARG A 264 -3.05 28.69 -15.86
CA ARG A 264 -3.26 27.29 -15.47
C ARG A 264 -2.03 26.65 -14.82
N ALA A 265 -0.82 26.97 -15.28
CA ALA A 265 0.43 26.52 -14.65
C ALA A 265 0.57 27.09 -13.23
N ARG A 266 0.28 28.39 -13.05
CA ARG A 266 0.27 29.02 -11.73
C ARG A 266 -0.75 28.38 -10.79
N GLN A 267 -1.96 28.06 -11.29
CA GLN A 267 -2.97 27.35 -10.53
C GLN A 267 -2.53 25.94 -10.12
N ASP A 268 -1.86 25.19 -11.00
CA ASP A 268 -1.32 23.88 -10.65
C ASP A 268 -0.23 24.00 -9.58
N LEU A 269 0.66 25.00 -9.67
CA LEU A 269 1.69 25.22 -8.65
C LEU A 269 1.09 25.58 -7.27
N GLN A 270 0.00 26.35 -7.26
CA GLN A 270 -0.77 26.60 -6.03
C GLN A 270 -1.36 25.30 -5.47
N LYS A 271 -1.91 24.42 -6.32
CA LYS A 271 -2.41 23.11 -5.90
C LYS A 271 -1.29 22.18 -5.41
N ALA A 272 -0.11 22.25 -6.02
CA ALA A 272 1.07 21.54 -5.54
C ALA A 272 1.45 21.99 -4.12
N THR A 273 1.39 23.30 -3.86
CA THR A 273 1.64 23.87 -2.52
C THR A 273 0.61 23.38 -1.50
N VAL A 274 -0.69 23.39 -1.86
CA VAL A 274 -1.74 22.84 -1.00
C VAL A 274 -1.52 21.35 -0.72
N ALA A 275 -1.17 20.57 -1.74
CA ALA A 275 -0.90 19.15 -1.60
C ALA A 275 0.34 18.88 -0.72
N LEU A 276 1.38 19.73 -0.78
CA LEU A 276 2.54 19.65 0.12
C LEU A 276 2.13 19.91 1.56
N VAL A 277 1.37 20.98 1.81
CA VAL A 277 0.89 21.31 3.16
C VAL A 277 0.09 20.13 3.73
N ILE A 278 -0.85 19.57 2.96
CA ILE A 278 -1.63 18.39 3.38
C ILE A 278 -0.72 17.19 3.62
N GLY A 279 0.21 16.89 2.71
CA GLY A 279 1.16 15.79 2.83
C GLY A 279 2.00 15.87 4.12
N PHE A 280 2.62 17.02 4.38
CA PHE A 280 3.38 17.25 5.62
C PHE A 280 2.49 17.17 6.86
N SER A 281 1.27 17.70 6.78
CA SER A 281 0.30 17.64 7.89
C SER A 281 -0.09 16.20 8.19
N CYS A 282 -0.33 15.36 7.18
CA CYS A 282 -0.63 13.94 7.36
C CYS A 282 0.54 13.17 7.98
N ILE A 283 1.78 13.47 7.58
CA ILE A 283 2.99 12.85 8.18
C ILE A 283 3.13 13.28 9.64
N ALA A 284 2.96 14.57 9.94
CA ALA A 284 3.00 15.09 11.31
C ALA A 284 1.90 14.46 12.17
N LEU A 285 0.66 14.43 11.67
CA LEU A 285 -0.48 13.80 12.35
C LEU A 285 -0.25 12.32 12.58
N ALA A 286 0.29 11.57 11.62
CA ALA A 286 0.60 10.15 11.80
C ALA A 286 1.63 9.95 12.92
N ASN A 287 2.68 10.77 12.98
CA ASN A 287 3.66 10.71 14.07
C ASN A 287 3.06 11.09 15.43
N ILE A 288 2.20 12.11 15.48
CA ILE A 288 1.46 12.50 16.69
C ILE A 288 0.56 11.36 17.15
N SER A 289 -0.19 10.72 16.23
CA SER A 289 -1.04 9.57 16.54
C SER A 289 -0.24 8.41 17.11
N LEU A 290 0.91 8.07 16.50
CA LEU A 290 1.77 7.00 17.01
C LEU A 290 2.30 7.31 18.41
N ARG A 291 2.78 8.54 18.65
CA ARG A 291 3.26 8.97 19.97
C ARG A 291 2.14 8.98 21.01
N GLY A 292 0.95 9.46 20.63
CA GLY A 292 -0.23 9.45 21.49
C GLY A 292 -0.65 8.03 21.88
N LEU A 293 -0.67 7.10 20.92
CA LEU A 293 -0.93 5.68 21.18
C LEU A 293 0.14 5.06 22.08
N CYS A 294 1.43 5.35 21.84
CA CYS A 294 2.52 4.86 22.68
C CYS A 294 2.40 5.37 24.13
N HIS A 295 2.09 6.66 24.29
CA HIS A 295 1.87 7.26 25.60
C HIS A 295 0.68 6.63 26.33
N ALA A 296 -0.43 6.41 25.62
CA ALA A 296 -1.64 5.81 26.17
C ALA A 296 -1.43 4.39 26.70
N VAL A 297 -0.46 3.65 26.17
CA VAL A 297 -0.13 2.28 26.63
C VAL A 297 1.22 2.18 27.35
N HIS A 298 1.77 3.32 27.75
CA HIS A 298 3.01 3.42 28.53
C HIS A 298 4.23 2.72 27.90
N ILE A 299 4.34 2.76 26.56
CA ILE A 299 5.53 2.29 25.83
C ILE A 299 6.35 3.48 25.31
N PRO A 300 7.68 3.38 25.25
CA PRO A 300 8.51 4.40 24.61
C PRO A 300 8.21 4.45 23.11
N TYR A 301 8.17 5.65 22.54
CA TYR A 301 8.17 5.81 21.09
C TYR A 301 9.59 5.62 20.56
N GLU A 302 9.79 4.62 19.69
CA GLU A 302 11.08 4.31 19.08
C GLU A 302 10.89 3.96 17.59
N PHE A 303 11.84 4.39 16.75
CA PHE A 303 11.91 3.89 15.38
C PHE A 303 12.30 2.40 15.41
N ARG A 304 11.67 1.56 14.58
CA ARG A 304 11.96 0.11 14.51
C ARG A 304 12.47 -0.35 13.14
N VAL A 305 13.03 0.58 12.36
CA VAL A 305 13.61 0.27 11.05
C VAL A 305 14.75 -0.73 11.19
N GLY A 306 15.59 -0.59 12.21
CA GLY A 306 16.71 -1.50 12.49
C GLY A 306 16.27 -2.95 12.67
N TYR A 307 15.19 -3.19 13.41
CA TYR A 307 14.63 -4.52 13.61
C TYR A 307 14.24 -5.18 12.28
N THR A 308 13.45 -4.50 11.46
CA THR A 308 13.05 -5.03 10.14
C THR A 308 14.23 -5.15 9.17
N PHE A 309 15.23 -4.27 9.28
CA PHE A 309 16.43 -4.29 8.46
C PHE A 309 17.31 -5.53 8.72
N MET A 310 17.35 -6.09 9.93
CA MET A 310 18.10 -7.32 10.20
C MET A 310 17.68 -8.49 9.30
N TRP A 311 16.39 -8.59 8.98
CA TRP A 311 15.89 -9.62 8.05
C TRP A 311 16.41 -9.44 6.63
N ARG A 312 16.75 -8.20 6.24
CA ARG A 312 17.36 -7.91 4.94
C ARG A 312 18.83 -8.27 4.88
N LEU A 313 19.49 -8.58 6.00
CA LEU A 313 20.88 -9.02 5.99
C LEU A 313 21.06 -10.50 5.63
N LYS A 314 19.97 -11.23 5.33
CA LYS A 314 20.04 -12.62 4.85
C LYS A 314 20.89 -12.81 3.59
N PHE A 315 21.01 -11.80 2.72
CA PHE A 315 21.91 -11.87 1.56
C PHE A 315 23.39 -12.01 1.94
N LEU A 316 23.77 -11.65 3.17
CA LEU A 316 25.15 -11.85 3.63
C LEU A 316 25.54 -13.34 3.66
N ALA A 317 24.56 -14.23 3.77
CA ALA A 317 24.79 -15.68 3.67
C ALA A 317 24.98 -16.18 2.23
N THR A 318 24.58 -15.41 1.22
CA THR A 318 24.64 -15.82 -0.20
C THR A 318 25.85 -15.26 -0.94
N ILE A 319 26.59 -14.32 -0.35
CA ILE A 319 27.79 -13.72 -0.93
C ILE A 319 29.07 -14.42 -0.46
N PRO A 320 30.16 -14.41 -1.26
CA PRO A 320 31.43 -15.04 -0.87
C PRO A 320 31.98 -14.46 0.45
N PRO A 321 32.61 -15.28 1.32
CA PRO A 321 33.12 -14.84 2.63
C PRO A 321 34.03 -13.61 2.55
N GLU A 322 34.93 -13.57 1.57
CA GLU A 322 35.85 -12.44 1.37
C GLU A 322 35.09 -11.14 1.06
N THR A 323 34.08 -11.20 0.19
CA THR A 323 33.25 -10.04 -0.17
C THR A 323 32.39 -9.60 1.01
N ARG A 324 31.87 -10.56 1.78
CA ARG A 324 31.13 -10.31 3.02
C ARG A 324 31.98 -9.57 4.04
N ASP A 325 33.19 -10.05 4.29
CA ASP A 325 34.07 -9.48 5.30
C ASP A 325 34.54 -8.08 4.92
N GLN A 326 34.86 -7.86 3.64
CA GLN A 326 35.14 -6.53 3.09
C GLN A 326 33.96 -5.58 3.23
N LEU A 327 32.74 -6.04 2.97
CA LEU A 327 31.53 -5.25 3.17
C LEU A 327 31.37 -4.86 4.65
N LEU A 328 31.50 -5.83 5.57
CA LEU A 328 31.39 -5.59 7.00
C LEU A 328 32.47 -4.63 7.51
N ASP A 329 33.71 -4.70 6.99
CA ASP A 329 34.78 -3.75 7.31
C ASP A 329 34.45 -2.33 6.89
N LYS A 330 33.88 -2.15 5.69
CA LYS A 330 33.44 -0.85 5.21
C LYS A 330 32.29 -0.30 6.04
N VAL A 331 31.29 -1.13 6.35
CA VAL A 331 30.16 -0.75 7.18
C VAL A 331 30.61 -0.37 8.61
N ALA A 332 31.60 -1.08 9.17
CA ALA A 332 32.17 -0.74 10.48
C ALA A 332 32.88 0.63 10.50
N LYS A 333 33.41 1.08 9.35
CA LYS A 333 34.00 2.43 9.19
C LYS A 333 32.95 3.53 9.11
N ASN A 334 31.70 3.22 8.74
CA ASN A 334 30.61 4.18 8.64
C ASN A 334 30.01 4.58 10.01
N THR A 335 30.52 4.04 11.12
CA THR A 335 30.03 4.34 12.46
C THR A 335 31.17 4.54 13.46
N ALA A 336 30.96 5.46 14.41
CA ALA A 336 31.84 5.64 15.57
C ALA A 336 31.36 4.85 16.80
N SER A 337 30.14 4.31 16.80
CA SER A 337 29.57 3.63 17.98
C SER A 337 30.23 2.28 18.21
N PRO A 338 30.81 2.04 19.41
CA PRO A 338 31.45 0.77 19.74
C PRO A 338 30.42 -0.37 19.77
N GLU A 339 29.19 -0.12 20.19
CA GLU A 339 28.11 -1.10 20.22
C GLU A 339 27.73 -1.56 18.81
N VAL A 340 27.60 -0.62 17.87
CA VAL A 340 27.32 -0.95 16.45
C VAL A 340 28.49 -1.74 15.85
N LYS A 341 29.75 -1.35 16.13
CA LYS A 341 30.92 -2.12 15.69
C LYS A 341 30.92 -3.53 16.27
N LYS A 342 30.51 -3.68 17.54
CA LYS A 342 30.36 -5.00 18.16
C LYS A 342 29.27 -5.83 17.48
N VAL A 343 28.11 -5.26 17.15
CA VAL A 343 27.08 -5.97 16.34
C VAL A 343 27.64 -6.42 15.00
N ILE A 344 28.40 -5.57 14.31
CA ILE A 344 29.03 -5.91 13.03
C ILE A 344 30.06 -7.04 13.18
N SER A 345 30.83 -7.04 14.28
CA SER A 345 31.74 -8.14 14.62
C SER A 345 30.98 -9.44 14.88
N ILE A 346 29.88 -9.38 15.63
CA ILE A 346 29.04 -10.56 15.90
C ILE A 346 28.41 -11.05 14.58
N LEU A 347 27.98 -10.15 13.69
CA LEU A 347 27.50 -10.53 12.35
C LEU A 347 28.58 -11.31 11.58
N ARG A 348 29.84 -10.86 11.61
CA ARG A 348 30.95 -11.57 10.94
C ARG A 348 31.08 -13.01 11.43
N GLU A 349 30.95 -13.23 12.73
CA GLU A 349 31.07 -14.54 13.36
C GLU A 349 29.81 -15.41 13.22
N ALA A 350 28.64 -14.78 13.11
CA ALA A 350 27.33 -15.44 13.19
C ALA A 350 26.84 -16.07 11.87
N PHE A 351 27.58 -15.97 10.77
CA PHE A 351 27.23 -16.60 9.50
C PHE A 351 28.04 -17.89 9.27
N PRO A 352 27.57 -19.05 9.76
CA PRO A 352 28.08 -20.35 9.32
C PRO A 352 27.67 -20.62 7.86
N GLU A 353 28.31 -21.60 7.23
CA GLU A 353 28.12 -22.05 5.82
C GLU A 353 26.70 -22.55 5.47
N ALA A 354 25.70 -22.33 6.34
CA ALA A 354 24.35 -22.84 6.17
C ALA A 354 23.40 -21.78 5.54
N PRO A 355 22.52 -22.18 4.61
CA PRO A 355 21.62 -21.27 3.89
C PRO A 355 20.48 -20.67 4.74
N ASN A 356 20.27 -21.14 5.98
CA ASN A 356 19.16 -20.75 6.84
C ASN A 356 19.63 -19.95 8.06
N TRP A 357 19.93 -18.66 7.87
CA TRP A 357 20.28 -17.77 8.98
C TRP A 357 19.06 -17.43 9.85
N ASP A 358 19.13 -17.79 11.14
CA ASP A 358 18.12 -17.43 12.15
C ASP A 358 18.36 -16.00 12.68
N VAL A 359 17.64 -15.05 12.08
CA VAL A 359 17.69 -13.63 12.44
C VAL A 359 17.24 -13.39 13.88
N MET A 360 16.24 -14.13 14.37
CA MET A 360 15.73 -13.95 15.73
C MET A 360 16.72 -14.49 16.77
N GLY A 361 17.29 -15.67 16.51
CA GLY A 361 18.38 -16.24 17.32
C GLY A 361 19.59 -15.30 17.37
N PHE A 362 20.00 -14.76 16.22
CA PHE A 362 21.06 -13.76 16.13
C PHE A 362 20.76 -12.53 16.99
N MET A 363 19.56 -11.94 16.88
CA MET A 363 19.22 -10.74 17.65
C MET A 363 19.25 -10.98 19.16
N ARG A 364 18.76 -12.14 19.64
CA ARG A 364 18.84 -12.51 21.06
C ARG A 364 20.29 -12.66 21.52
N MET A 365 21.12 -13.36 20.73
CA MET A 365 22.55 -13.52 21.01
C MET A 365 23.28 -12.16 21.05
N ALA A 366 23.04 -11.30 20.07
CA ALA A 366 23.65 -9.98 20.00
C ALA A 366 23.23 -9.09 21.18
N GLN A 367 21.96 -9.16 21.59
CA GLN A 367 21.46 -8.44 22.77
C GLN A 367 22.15 -8.92 24.04
N ALA A 368 22.23 -10.25 24.26
CA ALA A 368 22.88 -10.83 25.42
C ALA A 368 24.37 -10.45 25.50
N LEU A 369 25.09 -10.50 24.38
CA LEU A 369 26.51 -10.13 24.30
C LEU A 369 26.78 -8.64 24.53
N LEU A 370 25.82 -7.78 24.23
CA LEU A 370 25.96 -6.33 24.42
C LEU A 370 25.56 -5.86 25.82
N PHE A 371 24.57 -6.51 26.44
CA PHE A 371 23.87 -5.93 27.58
C PHE A 371 23.61 -6.88 28.76
N ALA A 372 24.30 -8.01 28.91
CA ALA A 372 24.10 -8.90 30.06
C ALA A 372 24.28 -8.18 31.42
N PRO A 373 23.34 -8.31 32.39
CA PRO A 373 22.08 -9.08 32.34
C PRO A 373 20.89 -8.32 31.72
N GLU A 374 19.96 -9.05 31.09
CA GLU A 374 18.78 -8.50 30.37
C GLU A 374 17.81 -7.72 31.28
N THR A 375 17.58 -6.44 30.96
CA THR A 375 16.57 -5.58 31.60
C THR A 375 15.71 -4.86 30.54
N LYS A 376 14.47 -4.44 30.89
CA LYS A 376 13.58 -3.71 29.96
C LYS A 376 14.21 -2.44 29.37
N SER A 377 15.09 -1.76 30.12
CA SER A 377 15.83 -0.59 29.64
C SER A 377 16.83 -0.92 28.52
N GLN A 378 17.28 -2.17 28.43
CA GLN A 378 18.25 -2.61 27.43
C GLN A 378 17.59 -3.00 26.10
N GLU A 379 16.34 -3.44 26.08
CA GLU A 379 15.62 -3.67 24.80
C GLU A 379 15.52 -2.36 24.00
N GLN A 380 15.24 -1.25 24.68
CA GLN A 380 15.21 0.11 24.11
C GLN A 380 16.58 0.50 23.55
N LYS A 381 17.64 0.30 24.34
CA LYS A 381 19.03 0.55 23.90
C LYS A 381 19.41 -0.33 22.72
N PHE A 382 18.99 -1.58 22.70
CA PHE A 382 19.25 -2.52 21.62
C PHE A 382 18.55 -2.09 20.33
N ASN A 383 17.27 -1.69 20.38
CA ASN A 383 16.57 -1.12 19.21
C ASN A 383 17.31 0.09 18.62
N LEU A 384 17.84 0.97 19.47
CA LEU A 384 18.65 2.11 19.02
C LEU A 384 19.93 1.64 18.31
N VAL A 385 20.62 0.64 18.86
CA VAL A 385 21.81 0.04 18.23
C VAL A 385 21.44 -0.58 16.88
N LEU A 386 20.33 -1.31 16.78
CA LEU A 386 19.86 -1.87 15.50
C LEU A 386 19.55 -0.78 14.47
N ASN A 387 18.90 0.32 14.86
CA ASN A 387 18.64 1.45 13.96
C ASN A 387 19.93 2.09 13.45
N ARG A 388 20.92 2.26 14.34
CA ARG A 388 22.24 2.80 13.97
C ARG A 388 23.03 1.82 13.09
N THR A 389 22.87 0.52 13.32
CA THR A 389 23.44 -0.53 12.47
C THR A 389 22.86 -0.44 11.07
N ALA A 390 21.52 -0.38 10.94
CA ALA A 390 20.87 -0.16 9.64
C ALA A 390 21.37 1.11 8.94
N ARG A 391 21.50 2.22 9.68
CA ARG A 391 22.06 3.46 9.13
C ARG A 391 23.48 3.28 8.60
N ALA A 392 24.34 2.53 9.28
CA ALA A 392 25.71 2.29 8.85
C ALA A 392 25.80 1.49 7.53
N PHE A 393 24.86 0.57 7.30
CA PHE A 393 24.72 -0.15 6.03
C PHE A 393 24.13 0.72 4.91
N LEU A 394 23.17 1.58 5.24
CA LEU A 394 22.41 2.36 4.26
C LEU A 394 23.10 3.66 3.84
N TYR A 395 24.08 4.16 4.60
CA TYR A 395 24.71 5.45 4.33
C TYR A 395 26.21 5.52 4.70
N PRO A 396 27.12 5.65 3.71
CA PRO A 396 26.87 5.51 2.27
C PRO A 396 26.50 4.06 1.89
N PRO A 397 25.59 3.85 0.92
CA PRO A 397 25.23 2.49 0.48
C PRO A 397 26.36 1.87 -0.36
N GLU A 398 26.73 0.63 -0.06
CA GLU A 398 27.73 -0.12 -0.81
C GLU A 398 27.13 -0.83 -2.03
N ASN A 399 27.89 -0.96 -3.12
CA ASN A 399 27.45 -1.59 -4.36
C ASN A 399 26.97 -3.03 -4.16
N VAL A 400 27.61 -3.79 -3.27
CA VAL A 400 27.22 -5.17 -2.94
C VAL A 400 25.81 -5.19 -2.34
N PHE A 401 25.53 -4.28 -1.41
CA PHE A 401 24.20 -4.14 -0.81
C PHE A 401 23.16 -3.71 -1.85
N LEU A 402 23.47 -2.73 -2.70
CA LEU A 402 22.55 -2.28 -3.76
C LEU A 402 22.24 -3.39 -4.78
N SER A 403 23.24 -4.21 -5.11
CA SER A 403 23.07 -5.33 -6.04
C SER A 403 22.19 -6.43 -5.45
N ALA A 404 22.35 -6.73 -4.15
CA ALA A 404 21.49 -7.66 -3.44
C ALA A 404 20.04 -7.16 -3.38
N VAL A 405 19.83 -5.88 -3.08
CA VAL A 405 18.50 -5.26 -3.09
C VAL A 405 17.86 -5.32 -4.48
N ALA A 406 18.63 -5.14 -5.56
CA ALA A 406 18.12 -5.23 -6.92
C ALA A 406 17.71 -6.64 -7.35
N ALA A 407 18.30 -7.68 -6.75
CA ALA A 407 17.96 -9.09 -7.03
C ALA A 407 16.76 -9.60 -6.20
N ASP A 408 16.40 -8.89 -5.13
CA ASP A 408 15.28 -9.21 -4.22
C ASP A 408 13.88 -8.88 -4.82
N PHE A 409 13.84 -8.14 -5.95
CA PHE A 409 12.63 -7.67 -6.65
C PHE A 409 12.66 -8.06 -8.13
#